data_AF-A0A7W2YP53-F1
#
_entry.id   AF-A0A7W2YP53-F1
#
_cell.length_a   1.000
_cell.length_b   1.000
_cell.length_c   1.000
_cell.angle_alpha   90.00
_cell.angle_beta   90.00
_cell.angle_gamma   90.00
#
_symmetry.space_group_name_H-M   'P 1'
#
loop_
_entity.id
_entity.type
_entity.pdbx_description
1 polymer ?
#
loop_
_entity_poly.entity_id
_entity_poly.type
_entity_poly.pdbx_seq_one_letter_code
_entity_poly.pdbx_strand_id
1 'polypeptide(L)'
;MNKLKVLTLLPLVMLFGCAQNIETPNGASQWDFDHEVQFKQTDLENGKHHLQVIAKQNTEFSKLATFLMRQSLRICKSYGFKIEVLEGVERFDDKLSFPNMIMPSLSANIECPNP
;
A
#
# COMPACT_ATOMS: atom_id res chain seq x y z
N MET A 1 18.13 39.11 39.41
CA MET A 1 17.23 38.65 38.33
C MET A 1 18.07 37.96 37.25
N ASN A 2 17.63 36.81 36.72
CA ASN A 2 17.98 36.24 35.38
C ASN A 2 18.37 34.74 35.31
N LYS A 3 18.41 33.98 36.40
CA LYS A 3 18.64 32.51 36.31
C LYS A 3 17.34 31.70 36.15
N LEU A 4 16.19 32.27 36.55
CA LEU A 4 14.89 31.57 36.56
C LEU A 4 14.20 31.55 35.19
N LYS A 5 14.54 32.45 34.26
CA LYS A 5 13.97 32.47 32.90
C LYS A 5 14.62 31.48 31.92
N VAL A 6 15.82 30.97 32.25
CA VAL A 6 16.53 30.01 31.38
C VAL A 6 15.97 28.59 31.55
N LEU A 7 15.43 28.27 32.73
CA LEU A 7 14.94 26.92 33.05
C LEU A 7 13.58 26.60 32.40
N THR A 8 12.80 27.62 32.03
CA THR A 8 11.47 27.45 31.41
C THR A 8 11.51 27.27 29.89
N LEU A 9 12.67 27.37 29.24
CA LEU A 9 12.79 27.19 27.78
C LEU A 9 13.24 25.77 27.36
N LEU A 10 13.52 24.88 28.32
CA LEU A 10 14.02 23.53 28.06
C LEU A 10 12.95 22.51 27.58
N PRO A 11 11.64 22.59 27.90
CA PRO A 11 10.70 21.54 27.50
C PRO A 11 10.19 21.68 26.06
N LEU A 12 10.46 22.80 25.35
CA LEU A 12 9.95 23.02 24.00
C LEU A 12 10.74 22.25 22.92
N VAL A 13 12.01 21.90 23.18
CA VAL A 13 12.90 21.23 22.21
C VAL A 13 12.63 19.72 22.11
N MET A 14 11.95 19.11 23.10
CA MET A 14 11.66 17.67 23.08
C MET A 14 10.47 17.27 22.19
N LEU A 15 9.79 18.22 21.55
CA LEU A 15 8.66 17.92 20.64
C LEU A 15 9.07 17.74 19.16
N PHE A 16 10.35 17.89 18.82
CA PHE A 16 10.86 17.47 17.50
C PHE A 16 11.12 15.96 17.50
N GLY A 17 10.06 15.18 17.71
CA GLY A 17 10.08 13.74 17.48
C GLY A 17 10.33 13.46 16.01
N CYS A 18 11.31 12.59 15.73
CA CYS A 18 11.75 12.22 14.40
C CYS A 18 10.61 11.61 13.56
N ALA A 19 9.97 12.40 12.70
CA ALA A 19 9.21 11.88 11.56
C ALA A 19 10.20 11.52 10.44
N GLN A 20 10.93 10.41 10.60
CA GLN A 20 11.80 9.89 9.55
C GLN A 20 10.95 9.14 8.52
N ASN A 21 10.78 9.74 7.34
CA ASN A 21 10.31 9.01 6.16
C ASN A 21 11.46 8.11 5.68
N ILE A 22 11.58 6.91 6.27
CA ILE A 22 12.48 5.88 5.76
C ILE A 22 11.82 5.34 4.48
N GLU A 23 12.50 5.48 3.35
CA GLU A 23 12.04 4.89 2.10
C GLU A 23 11.90 3.37 2.28
N THR A 24 10.73 2.84 1.97
CA THR A 24 10.50 1.39 2.04
C THR A 24 11.33 0.72 0.96
N PRO A 25 12.12 -0.32 1.28
CA PRO A 25 12.87 -1.05 0.27
C PRO A 25 11.95 -1.54 -0.85
N ASN A 26 12.45 -1.55 -2.08
CA ASN A 26 11.70 -2.04 -3.24
C ASN A 26 11.22 -3.49 -2.99
N GLY A 27 9.92 -3.76 -3.14
CA GLY A 27 9.30 -5.06 -2.86
C GLY A 27 9.03 -5.34 -1.37
N ALA A 28 9.33 -4.42 -0.46
CA ALA A 28 9.04 -4.60 0.96
C ALA A 28 7.53 -4.67 1.22
N SER A 29 7.15 -5.42 2.25
CA SER A 29 5.77 -5.45 2.71
C SER A 29 5.39 -4.13 3.36
N GLN A 30 4.27 -3.57 2.90
CA GLN A 30 3.68 -2.34 3.38
C GLN A 30 2.27 -2.60 3.91
N TRP A 31 1.78 -1.68 4.74
CA TRP A 31 0.48 -1.75 5.37
C TRP A 31 -0.27 -0.44 5.16
N ASP A 32 -1.45 -0.53 4.56
CA ASP A 32 -2.42 0.56 4.52
C ASP A 32 -3.29 0.49 5.79
N PHE A 33 -3.11 1.46 6.68
CA PHE A 33 -3.83 1.51 7.95
C PHE A 33 -5.30 1.86 7.76
N ASP A 34 -5.65 2.74 6.82
CA ASP A 34 -7.02 3.22 6.65
C ASP A 34 -7.94 2.12 6.13
N HIS A 35 -7.40 1.28 5.25
CA HIS A 35 -8.14 0.17 4.67
C HIS A 35 -7.71 -1.17 5.25
N GLU A 36 -6.79 -1.26 6.20
CA GLU A 36 -6.30 -2.52 6.78
C GLU A 36 -5.85 -3.55 5.71
N VAL A 37 -5.13 -3.09 4.68
CA VAL A 37 -4.65 -3.92 3.56
C VAL A 37 -3.14 -4.02 3.60
N GLN A 38 -2.61 -5.25 3.49
CA GLN A 38 -1.18 -5.47 3.32
C GLN A 38 -0.87 -5.56 1.82
N PHE A 39 0.22 -4.97 1.37
CA PHE A 39 0.62 -5.04 -0.02
C PHE A 39 2.13 -5.01 -0.17
N LYS A 40 2.61 -5.40 -1.35
CA LYS A 40 4.00 -5.26 -1.78
C LYS A 40 4.00 -4.54 -3.13
N GLN A 41 4.84 -3.54 -3.25
CA GLN A 41 5.07 -2.83 -4.50
C GLN A 41 6.52 -3.05 -4.91
N THR A 42 6.72 -3.56 -6.12
CA THR A 42 8.02 -3.70 -6.73
C THR A 42 8.12 -2.80 -7.96
N ASP A 43 9.04 -1.85 -7.96
CA ASP A 43 9.31 -1.03 -9.15
C ASP A 43 10.12 -1.86 -10.15
N LEU A 44 9.63 -1.90 -11.39
CA LEU A 44 10.24 -2.58 -12.53
C LEU A 44 10.81 -1.53 -13.51
N GLU A 45 11.46 -1.99 -14.57
CA GLU A 45 11.98 -1.11 -15.61
C GLU A 45 10.87 -0.44 -16.45
N ASN A 46 11.19 0.71 -17.05
CA ASN A 46 10.32 1.44 -17.99
C ASN A 46 8.99 1.92 -17.38
N GLY A 47 9.00 2.33 -16.11
CA GLY A 47 7.81 2.79 -15.38
C GLY A 47 6.69 1.75 -15.28
N LYS A 48 7.11 0.48 -15.25
CA LYS A 48 6.25 -0.64 -14.86
C LYS A 48 6.41 -0.89 -13.37
N HIS A 49 5.34 -1.31 -12.73
CA HIS A 49 5.33 -1.64 -11.31
C HIS A 49 4.57 -2.94 -11.12
N HIS A 50 5.11 -3.85 -10.31
CA HIS A 50 4.39 -5.02 -9.84
C HIS A 50 3.73 -4.69 -8.51
N LEU A 51 2.43 -4.89 -8.40
CA LEU A 51 1.66 -4.67 -7.19
C LEU A 51 0.99 -5.97 -6.77
N GLN A 52 1.28 -6.43 -5.56
CA GLN A 52 0.65 -7.57 -4.93
C GLN A 52 -0.13 -7.09 -3.70
N VAL A 53 -1.45 -7.29 -3.71
CA VAL A 53 -2.36 -6.97 -2.61
C VAL A 53 -2.68 -8.26 -1.88
N ILE A 54 -2.22 -8.37 -0.63
CA ILE A 54 -2.22 -9.64 0.11
C ILE A 54 -3.60 -9.91 0.69
N ALA A 55 -4.19 -11.04 0.29
CA ALA A 55 -5.45 -11.51 0.82
C ALA A 55 -5.31 -11.99 2.28
N LYS A 56 -6.32 -11.72 3.10
CA LYS A 56 -6.49 -12.28 4.45
C LYS A 56 -7.87 -12.95 4.51
N GLN A 57 -8.09 -13.82 5.49
CA GLN A 57 -9.35 -14.56 5.66
C GLN A 57 -10.61 -13.67 5.61
N ASN A 58 -10.53 -12.45 6.14
CA ASN A 58 -11.67 -11.52 6.24
C ASN A 58 -11.59 -10.36 5.24
N THR A 59 -10.68 -10.41 4.26
CA THR A 59 -10.58 -9.36 3.24
C THR A 59 -11.38 -9.75 2.02
N GLU A 60 -12.47 -9.03 1.75
CA GLU A 60 -13.24 -9.24 0.53
C GLU A 60 -12.42 -8.89 -0.73
N PHE A 61 -12.63 -9.63 -1.81
CA PHE A 61 -12.02 -9.34 -3.12
C PHE A 61 -12.31 -7.90 -3.60
N SER A 62 -13.52 -7.38 -3.34
CA SER A 62 -13.92 -6.00 -3.64
C SER A 62 -12.95 -4.96 -3.06
N LYS A 63 -12.48 -5.22 -1.84
CA LYS A 63 -11.52 -4.39 -1.10
C LYS A 63 -10.12 -4.48 -1.71
N LEU A 64 -9.67 -5.69 -2.08
CA LEU A 64 -8.40 -5.89 -2.77
C LEU A 64 -8.37 -5.17 -4.12
N ALA A 65 -9.41 -5.35 -4.93
CA ALA A 65 -9.55 -4.73 -6.25
C ALA A 65 -9.60 -3.20 -6.16
N THR A 66 -10.37 -2.67 -5.20
CA THR A 66 -10.47 -1.22 -4.99
C THR A 66 -9.13 -0.63 -4.56
N PHE A 67 -8.42 -1.30 -3.63
CA PHE A 67 -7.08 -0.87 -3.23
C PHE A 67 -6.11 -0.88 -4.41
N LEU A 68 -6.09 -1.96 -5.20
CA LEU A 68 -5.24 -2.08 -6.38
C LEU A 68 -5.45 -0.93 -7.36
N MET A 69 -6.70 -0.59 -7.67
CA MET A 69 -7.04 0.53 -8.55
C MET A 69 -6.57 1.88 -8.00
N ARG A 70 -6.80 2.14 -6.71
CA ARG A 70 -6.40 3.40 -6.05
C ARG A 70 -4.88 3.53 -5.97
N GLN A 71 -4.20 2.45 -5.63
CA GLN A 71 -2.75 2.42 -5.56
C GLN A 71 -2.11 2.58 -6.94
N SER A 72 -2.72 2.02 -7.99
CA SER A 72 -2.27 2.24 -9.38
C SER A 72 -2.30 3.72 -9.77
N LEU A 73 -3.38 4.43 -9.41
CA LEU A 73 -3.47 5.89 -9.61
C LEU A 73 -2.42 6.63 -8.78
N ARG A 74 -2.16 6.21 -7.54
CA ARG A 74 -1.15 6.82 -6.67
C ARG A 74 0.27 6.66 -7.23
N ILE A 75 0.59 5.47 -7.74
CA ILE A 75 1.88 5.15 -8.35
C ILE A 75 2.09 6.00 -9.62
N CYS A 76 1.14 5.96 -10.55
CA CYS A 76 1.28 6.63 -11.84
C CYS A 76 0.96 8.14 -11.81
N LYS A 77 0.40 8.65 -10.71
CA LYS A 77 0.00 10.06 -10.50
C LYS A 77 -0.90 10.64 -11.62
N SER A 78 -1.50 9.78 -12.44
CA SER A 78 -2.26 10.13 -13.64
C SER A 78 -3.22 9.01 -14.01
N TYR A 79 -4.29 9.34 -14.72
CA TYR A 79 -5.20 8.35 -15.31
C TYR A 79 -4.61 7.78 -16.61
N GLY A 80 -5.16 6.66 -17.09
CA GLY A 80 -4.74 6.01 -18.34
C GLY A 80 -3.62 4.97 -18.17
N PHE A 81 -3.29 4.62 -16.92
CA PHE A 81 -2.45 3.46 -16.63
C PHE A 81 -3.12 2.16 -17.10
N LYS A 82 -2.31 1.19 -17.50
CA LYS A 82 -2.76 -0.15 -17.84
C LYS A 82 -2.54 -1.07 -16.65
N ILE A 83 -3.51 -1.93 -16.37
CA ILE A 83 -3.40 -2.98 -15.35
C ILE A 83 -3.49 -4.32 -16.06
N GLU A 84 -2.41 -5.10 -15.95
CA GLU A 84 -2.36 -6.49 -16.36
C GLU A 84 -2.49 -7.37 -15.11
N VAL A 85 -3.67 -7.94 -14.89
CA VAL A 85 -3.92 -8.82 -13.74
C VAL A 85 -3.30 -10.19 -13.98
N LEU A 86 -2.51 -10.67 -13.02
CA LEU A 86 -1.76 -11.93 -13.11
C LEU A 86 -2.47 -13.07 -12.36
N GLU A 87 -2.98 -12.79 -11.18
CA GLU A 87 -3.61 -13.79 -10.29
C GLU A 87 -4.54 -13.12 -9.26
N GLY A 88 -5.34 -13.93 -8.56
CA GLY A 88 -6.11 -13.47 -7.40
C GLY A 88 -7.52 -12.93 -7.68
N VAL A 89 -8.05 -13.13 -8.89
CA VAL A 89 -9.43 -12.75 -9.22
C VAL A 89 -10.41 -13.76 -8.63
N GLU A 90 -11.30 -13.30 -7.74
CA GLU A 90 -12.40 -14.09 -7.19
C GLU A 90 -13.49 -14.32 -8.25
N ARG A 91 -13.83 -15.59 -8.51
CA ARG A 91 -14.94 -15.97 -9.38
C ARG A 91 -16.26 -15.90 -8.62
N PHE A 92 -17.34 -15.83 -9.39
CA PHE A 92 -18.70 -15.72 -8.83
C PHE A 92 -19.07 -16.89 -7.91
N ASP A 93 -18.64 -18.11 -8.24
CA ASP A 93 -18.98 -19.34 -7.53
C ASP A 93 -17.92 -19.76 -6.49
N ASP A 94 -16.77 -19.10 -6.40
CA ASP A 94 -15.66 -19.54 -5.53
C ASP A 94 -16.06 -19.63 -4.06
N LYS A 95 -16.88 -18.68 -3.56
CA LYS A 95 -17.37 -18.70 -2.17
C LYS A 95 -18.33 -19.86 -1.89
N LEU A 96 -19.11 -20.27 -2.89
CA LEU A 96 -20.05 -21.38 -2.78
C LEU A 96 -19.34 -22.73 -2.91
N SER A 97 -18.44 -22.82 -3.88
CA SER A 97 -17.66 -24.02 -4.19
C SER A 97 -16.60 -24.30 -3.12
N PHE A 98 -16.05 -23.25 -2.49
CA PHE A 98 -14.92 -23.37 -1.55
C PHE A 98 -15.05 -22.44 -0.33
N PRO A 99 -16.02 -22.69 0.59
CA PRO A 99 -16.31 -21.79 1.70
C PRO A 99 -15.15 -21.60 2.71
N ASN A 100 -14.18 -22.51 2.75
CA ASN A 100 -13.02 -22.46 3.64
C ASN A 100 -11.69 -22.23 2.90
N MET A 101 -11.74 -21.84 1.62
CA MET A 101 -10.52 -21.58 0.85
C MET A 101 -9.90 -20.25 1.27
N ILE A 102 -8.59 -20.27 1.48
CA ILE A 102 -7.80 -19.04 1.61
C ILE A 102 -7.66 -18.47 0.20
N MET A 103 -8.36 -17.37 -0.09
CA MET A 103 -8.28 -16.74 -1.40
C MET A 103 -6.84 -16.30 -1.68
N PRO A 104 -6.34 -16.49 -2.92
CA PRO A 104 -5.03 -16.01 -3.31
C PRO A 104 -4.94 -14.48 -3.26
N SER A 105 -3.72 -13.96 -3.13
CA SER A 105 -3.46 -12.52 -3.20
C SER A 105 -3.73 -12.00 -4.61
N LEU A 106 -4.21 -10.76 -4.72
CA LEU A 106 -4.45 -10.11 -6.01
C LEU A 106 -3.16 -9.45 -6.50
N SER A 107 -2.61 -9.96 -7.60
CA SER A 107 -1.34 -9.48 -8.16
C SER A 107 -1.52 -8.95 -9.57
N ALA A 108 -0.91 -7.81 -9.89
CA ALA A 108 -0.97 -7.21 -11.22
C ALA A 108 0.32 -6.44 -11.56
N ASN A 109 0.58 -6.31 -12.86
CA ASN A 109 1.53 -5.34 -13.38
C ASN A 109 0.79 -4.05 -13.76
N ILE A 110 1.38 -2.92 -13.43
CA ILE A 110 0.86 -1.58 -13.70
C ILE A 110 1.85 -0.90 -14.64
N GLU A 111 1.37 -0.41 -15.77
CA GLU A 111 2.16 0.35 -16.74
C GLU A 111 1.64 1.79 -16.78
N CYS A 112 2.49 2.75 -16.41
CA CYS A 112 2.13 4.16 -16.41
C CYS A 112 2.23 4.75 -17.84
N PRO A 113 1.33 5.65 -18.25
CA PRO A 113 1.27 6.17 -19.62
C PRO A 113 2.45 7.08 -19.98
N ASN A 114 3.00 7.80 -18.99
CA ASN A 114 4.19 8.62 -19.09
C ASN A 114 5.08 8.29 -17.88
N PRO A 115 6.04 7.36 -18.03
CA PRO A 115 6.87 6.88 -16.92
C PRO A 115 7.82 7.95 -16.37
#